data_AF-A0A0U1L6N4-F1
#
_entry.id   AF-A0A0U1L6N4-F1
#
_cell.length_a   1.000
_cell.length_b   1.000
_cell.length_c   1.000
_cell.angle_alpha   90.00
_cell.angle_beta   90.00
_cell.angle_gamma   90.00
#
_symmetry.space_group_name_H-M   'P 1'
#
loop_
_entity.id
_entity.type
_entity.pdbx_description
1 polymer ?
#
loop_
_entity_poly.entity_id
_entity_poly.type
_entity_poly.pdbx_seq_one_letter_code
_entity_poly.pdbx_strand_id
1 'polypeptide(L)'
;MNKGTFLKSMMITLTFFVISSAAVPGFASDYIAGDGATSNGYDSNTATTVGNTTIGENASTGAKESTAVGTSATAGASAVAIGNAASAADKATATGCSATASGIESVAIGYSSTASGSQAIAIGGYATSSGTASIAIGVSSTATGDGAIAIGQSAMAIGTSSTAVGSSAVAKGVSSSALGYSACANGDYSTALGTATTTTTTATNSVALGYSSVADRANTVSVGSAGNERQITNVADGTADTDAVNVRQLEHVDQRLERVGALAAAISGLTPMPYDPKAPLQLLASSGGYSNKRAVALGASYYPSESLMLNIGMATCGSEKMGRLGVAWKLKYSGKTAAAAAEENNRVTALQATILQLQDQVKQQQEQTQKQQEQQQEQIKQLQVQLQQLLKAKNSK
;
A
#
# COMPACT_ATOMS: atom_id res chain seq x y z
N MET A 1 -59.36 -106.02 8.49
CA MET A 1 -59.66 -105.62 7.09
C MET A 1 -59.36 -104.13 6.95
N ASN A 2 -58.49 -103.79 5.98
CA ASN A 2 -58.31 -102.52 5.22
C ASN A 2 -58.72 -101.18 5.85
N LYS A 3 -58.07 -100.03 5.63
CA LYS A 3 -56.82 -99.54 5.00
C LYS A 3 -57.00 -98.01 5.07
N GLY A 4 -55.92 -97.22 5.14
CA GLY A 4 -55.95 -95.84 4.61
C GLY A 4 -55.38 -94.76 5.50
N THR A 5 -54.07 -94.60 5.43
CA THR A 5 -53.31 -93.37 5.71
C THR A 5 -53.73 -92.26 4.73
N PHE A 6 -53.91 -91.03 5.23
CA PHE A 6 -53.61 -89.81 4.47
C PHE A 6 -53.28 -88.67 5.43
N LEU A 7 -52.00 -88.29 5.48
CA LEU A 7 -51.55 -87.01 6.01
C LEU A 7 -52.13 -85.89 5.15
N LYS A 8 -52.66 -84.83 5.78
CA LYS A 8 -52.80 -83.52 5.16
C LYS A 8 -52.10 -82.48 6.03
N SER A 9 -51.04 -81.93 5.44
CA SER A 9 -50.11 -80.95 5.98
C SER A 9 -50.82 -79.68 6.47
N MET A 10 -50.50 -79.28 7.69
CA MET A 10 -50.92 -78.04 8.33
C MET A 10 -49.92 -76.95 7.93
N MET A 11 -50.25 -76.15 6.92
CA MET A 11 -49.43 -75.03 6.49
C MET A 11 -49.79 -73.79 7.31
N ILE A 12 -49.14 -73.64 8.46
CA ILE A 12 -49.14 -72.38 9.23
C ILE A 12 -48.13 -71.46 8.54
N THR A 13 -48.63 -70.45 7.83
CA THR A 13 -47.82 -69.35 7.31
C THR A 13 -47.38 -68.48 8.49
N LEU A 14 -46.19 -68.78 9.04
CA LEU A 14 -45.53 -67.93 10.03
C LEU A 14 -44.87 -66.76 9.27
N THR A 15 -45.58 -65.65 9.13
CA THR A 15 -44.98 -64.40 8.68
C THR A 15 -44.04 -63.91 9.78
N PHE A 16 -42.74 -64.20 9.65
CA PHE A 16 -41.72 -63.54 10.46
C PHE A 16 -41.68 -62.06 10.08
N PHE A 17 -42.33 -61.22 10.88
CA PHE A 17 -42.04 -59.80 10.90
C PHE A 17 -40.71 -59.64 11.64
N VAL A 18 -39.59 -59.65 10.90
CA VAL A 18 -38.29 -59.25 11.44
C VAL A 18 -38.36 -57.75 11.64
N ILE A 19 -38.81 -57.34 12.83
CA ILE A 19 -38.38 -56.04 13.34
C ILE A 19 -36.90 -56.26 13.64
N SER A 20 -36.02 -55.67 12.83
CA SER A 20 -34.64 -55.45 13.22
C SER A 20 -34.68 -54.56 14.45
N SER A 21 -34.85 -55.15 15.63
CA SER A 21 -34.56 -54.46 16.88
C SER A 21 -33.08 -54.13 16.81
N ALA A 22 -32.74 -52.86 16.61
CA ALA A 22 -31.45 -52.37 17.02
C ALA A 22 -31.34 -52.72 18.51
N ALA A 23 -30.61 -53.78 18.82
CA ALA A 23 -30.20 -54.06 20.18
C ALA A 23 -29.42 -52.82 20.61
N VAL A 24 -29.98 -52.00 21.50
CA VAL A 24 -29.20 -51.00 22.21
C VAL A 24 -28.39 -51.82 23.21
N PRO A 25 -27.08 -52.04 23.01
CA PRO A 25 -26.30 -52.81 23.96
C PRO A 25 -26.20 -51.96 25.22
N GLY A 26 -26.66 -52.50 26.36
CA GLY A 26 -26.17 -52.02 27.64
C GLY A 26 -24.65 -52.14 27.61
N PHE A 27 -23.97 -51.01 27.86
CA PHE A 27 -22.50 -50.89 27.95
C PHE A 27 -21.69 -50.86 26.63
N ALA A 28 -22.18 -50.23 25.56
CA ALA A 28 -21.32 -49.86 24.44
C ALA A 28 -20.76 -48.43 24.62
N SER A 29 -19.43 -48.27 24.58
CA SER A 29 -18.78 -46.95 24.48
C SER A 29 -19.18 -46.26 23.16
N ASP A 30 -19.40 -47.05 22.11
CA ASP A 30 -19.72 -46.57 20.77
C ASP A 30 -21.20 -46.83 20.40
N TYR A 31 -21.83 -45.89 19.69
CA TYR A 31 -23.15 -46.05 19.09
C TYR A 31 -23.01 -46.29 17.59
N ILE A 32 -23.40 -47.48 17.10
CA ILE A 32 -23.27 -47.87 15.68
C ILE A 32 -24.64 -48.29 15.14
N ALA A 33 -25.08 -47.67 14.04
CA ALA A 33 -26.35 -47.98 13.39
C ALA A 33 -26.25 -47.83 11.85
N GLY A 34 -26.66 -48.85 11.09
CA GLY A 34 -26.63 -48.83 9.61
C GLY A 34 -25.91 -50.05 9.03
N ASP A 35 -26.25 -50.43 7.80
CA ASP A 35 -25.59 -51.55 7.12
C ASP A 35 -24.14 -51.17 6.75
N GLY A 36 -23.19 -52.06 7.01
CA GLY A 36 -21.76 -51.79 6.79
C GLY A 36 -21.15 -50.65 7.63
N ALA A 37 -21.86 -50.13 8.64
CA ALA A 37 -21.32 -49.12 9.54
C ALA A 37 -20.18 -49.70 10.40
N THR A 38 -19.05 -48.99 10.51
CA THR A 38 -17.86 -49.44 11.23
C THR A 38 -17.35 -48.40 12.22
N SER A 39 -16.80 -48.86 13.35
CA SER A 39 -16.07 -48.00 14.27
C SER A 39 -14.76 -48.67 14.67
N ASN A 40 -13.65 -47.96 14.55
CA ASN A 40 -12.33 -48.41 15.01
C ASN A 40 -12.02 -47.94 16.44
N GLY A 41 -13.07 -47.74 17.25
CA GLY A 41 -13.00 -47.38 18.66
C GLY A 41 -12.15 -48.33 19.48
N TYR A 42 -11.38 -47.82 20.44
CA TYR A 42 -10.74 -48.68 21.44
C TYR A 42 -11.82 -49.28 22.35
N ASP A 43 -11.93 -50.61 22.39
CA ASP A 43 -12.73 -51.36 23.37
C ASP A 43 -12.33 -50.90 24.79
N SER A 44 -13.21 -50.11 25.41
CA SER A 44 -13.01 -49.56 26.74
C SER A 44 -14.12 -50.10 27.63
N ASN A 45 -13.77 -51.09 28.45
CA ASN A 45 -14.68 -51.79 29.37
C ASN A 45 -14.99 -50.94 30.63
N THR A 46 -14.94 -49.61 30.53
CA THR A 46 -15.18 -48.66 31.62
C THR A 46 -16.09 -47.53 31.13
N ALA A 47 -17.18 -47.27 31.85
CA ALA A 47 -18.23 -46.27 31.55
C ALA A 47 -17.78 -44.79 31.58
N THR A 48 -16.48 -44.52 31.44
CA THR A 48 -15.83 -43.21 31.63
C THR A 48 -15.13 -42.69 30.37
N THR A 49 -15.11 -43.43 29.26
CA THR A 49 -14.58 -42.94 27.98
C THR A 49 -15.70 -42.49 27.05
N VAL A 50 -15.49 -41.37 26.35
CA VAL A 50 -16.38 -40.90 25.28
C VAL A 50 -16.10 -41.73 24.04
N GLY A 51 -17.03 -42.59 23.63
CA GLY A 51 -16.90 -43.36 22.41
C GLY A 51 -17.51 -42.67 21.18
N ASN A 52 -17.52 -43.41 20.09
CA ASN A 52 -17.85 -42.91 18.77
C ASN A 52 -19.37 -42.98 18.49
N THR A 53 -19.87 -42.12 17.61
CA THR A 53 -21.23 -42.21 17.05
C THR A 53 -21.13 -42.45 15.55
N THR A 54 -21.59 -43.59 15.05
CA THR A 54 -21.55 -43.98 13.63
C THR A 54 -22.96 -44.34 13.15
N ILE A 55 -23.57 -43.52 12.30
CA ILE A 55 -24.94 -43.71 11.82
C ILE A 55 -24.98 -43.58 10.29
N GLY A 56 -25.44 -44.62 9.59
CA GLY A 56 -25.62 -44.60 8.13
C GLY A 56 -24.97 -45.78 7.42
N GLU A 57 -25.42 -46.07 6.22
CA GLU A 57 -24.85 -47.14 5.38
C GLU A 57 -23.39 -46.84 5.05
N ASN A 58 -22.47 -47.78 5.29
CA ASN A 58 -21.02 -47.61 5.09
C ASN A 58 -20.40 -46.41 5.83
N ALA A 59 -21.04 -45.89 6.89
CA ALA A 59 -20.44 -44.86 7.71
C ALA A 59 -19.26 -45.43 8.53
N SER A 60 -18.20 -44.64 8.75
CA SER A 60 -17.00 -45.08 9.46
C SER A 60 -16.48 -44.01 10.42
N THR A 61 -16.11 -44.42 11.62
CA THR A 61 -15.43 -43.57 12.62
C THR A 61 -14.05 -44.11 12.98
N GLY A 62 -13.12 -43.18 13.25
CA GLY A 62 -11.76 -43.43 13.73
C GLY A 62 -11.70 -43.84 15.19
N ALA A 63 -10.55 -43.61 15.83
CA ALA A 63 -10.19 -44.33 17.06
C ALA A 63 -10.92 -43.89 18.34
N LYS A 64 -11.25 -42.61 18.54
CA LYS A 64 -11.92 -42.09 19.76
C LYS A 64 -12.64 -40.78 19.48
N GLU A 65 -13.72 -40.50 20.22
CA GLU A 65 -14.42 -39.20 20.26
C GLU A 65 -14.95 -38.71 18.90
N SER A 66 -15.30 -39.65 18.01
CA SER A 66 -15.66 -39.33 16.62
C SER A 66 -17.15 -39.47 16.36
N THR A 67 -17.71 -38.60 15.52
CA THR A 67 -19.10 -38.68 15.07
C THR A 67 -19.14 -38.75 13.54
N ALA A 68 -19.69 -39.82 12.97
CA ALA A 68 -20.00 -39.95 11.55
C ALA A 68 -21.50 -40.23 11.36
N VAL A 69 -22.24 -39.35 10.68
CA VAL A 69 -23.68 -39.48 10.45
C VAL A 69 -24.01 -39.22 8.99
N GLY A 70 -24.46 -40.24 8.26
CA GLY A 70 -24.83 -40.20 6.85
C GLY A 70 -24.25 -41.38 6.08
N THR A 71 -24.86 -41.74 4.95
CA THR A 71 -24.32 -42.79 4.06
C THR A 71 -22.90 -42.42 3.62
N SER A 72 -21.95 -43.33 3.81
CA SER A 72 -20.53 -43.18 3.52
C SER A 72 -19.85 -42.00 4.24
N ALA A 73 -20.40 -41.53 5.36
CA ALA A 73 -19.75 -40.52 6.18
C ALA A 73 -18.51 -41.11 6.87
N THR A 74 -17.37 -40.44 6.81
CA THR A 74 -16.10 -40.90 7.41
C THR A 74 -15.55 -39.83 8.35
N ALA A 75 -15.28 -40.18 9.61
CA ALA A 75 -14.65 -39.28 10.57
C ALA A 75 -13.36 -39.89 11.13
N GLY A 76 -12.25 -39.14 11.11
CA GLY A 76 -10.99 -39.48 11.78
C GLY A 76 -11.11 -39.44 13.31
N ALA A 77 -10.00 -39.48 14.04
CA ALA A 77 -9.99 -39.40 15.50
C ALA A 77 -10.42 -38.01 16.00
N SER A 78 -11.28 -37.95 17.02
CA SER A 78 -11.85 -36.72 17.59
C SER A 78 -12.51 -35.79 16.55
N ALA A 79 -13.10 -36.37 15.50
CA ALA A 79 -13.62 -35.65 14.34
C ALA A 79 -15.14 -35.76 14.22
N VAL A 80 -15.76 -34.82 13.49
CA VAL A 80 -17.20 -34.81 13.22
C VAL A 80 -17.44 -34.79 11.72
N ALA A 81 -18.18 -35.76 11.18
CA ALA A 81 -18.60 -35.86 9.78
C ALA A 81 -20.12 -36.08 9.72
N ILE A 82 -20.89 -35.09 9.27
CA ILE A 82 -22.36 -35.15 9.21
C ILE A 82 -22.84 -34.82 7.80
N GLY A 83 -23.38 -35.80 7.08
CA GLY A 83 -23.89 -35.68 5.71
C GLY A 83 -23.57 -36.91 4.88
N ASN A 84 -24.32 -37.13 3.78
CA ASN A 84 -23.96 -38.13 2.78
C ASN A 84 -22.55 -37.85 2.25
N ALA A 85 -21.67 -38.84 2.28
CA ALA A 85 -20.27 -38.75 1.85
C ALA A 85 -19.46 -37.62 2.53
N ALA A 86 -19.87 -37.15 3.71
CA ALA A 86 -19.06 -36.20 4.49
C ALA A 86 -17.78 -36.89 4.98
N SER A 87 -16.61 -36.25 4.83
CA SER A 87 -15.32 -36.81 5.20
C SER A 87 -14.52 -35.82 6.05
N ALA A 88 -14.16 -36.20 7.27
CA ALA A 88 -13.36 -35.41 8.19
C ALA A 88 -12.09 -36.18 8.59
N ALA A 89 -10.93 -35.56 8.47
CA ALA A 89 -9.66 -36.04 9.02
C ALA A 89 -9.62 -35.91 10.54
N ASP A 90 -8.49 -36.23 11.16
CA ASP A 90 -8.33 -36.14 12.62
C ASP A 90 -8.57 -34.70 13.13
N LYS A 91 -9.37 -34.61 14.18
CA LYS A 91 -9.83 -33.37 14.83
C LYS A 91 -10.57 -32.40 13.92
N ALA A 92 -11.00 -32.84 12.74
CA ALA A 92 -11.67 -32.00 11.76
C ALA A 92 -13.20 -32.04 11.93
N THR A 93 -13.89 -31.06 11.36
CA THR A 93 -15.35 -31.01 11.30
C THR A 93 -15.83 -30.86 9.85
N ALA A 94 -16.49 -31.87 9.30
CA ALA A 94 -17.18 -31.83 8.02
C ALA A 94 -18.71 -31.90 8.24
N THR A 95 -19.47 -30.92 7.75
CA THR A 95 -20.94 -30.93 7.85
C THR A 95 -21.57 -30.47 6.54
N GLY A 96 -22.32 -31.37 5.88
CA GLY A 96 -22.94 -31.15 4.57
C GLY A 96 -22.74 -32.36 3.66
N CYS A 97 -23.62 -32.53 2.68
CA CYS A 97 -23.46 -33.56 1.66
C CYS A 97 -22.16 -33.30 0.87
N SER A 98 -21.30 -34.30 0.80
CA SER A 98 -19.96 -34.25 0.20
C SER A 98 -19.01 -33.21 0.81
N ALA A 99 -19.24 -32.73 2.04
CA ALA A 99 -18.29 -31.86 2.73
C ALA A 99 -17.00 -32.63 3.05
N THR A 100 -15.84 -32.07 2.72
CA THR A 100 -14.54 -32.71 2.89
C THR A 100 -13.61 -31.82 3.71
N ALA A 101 -13.35 -32.18 4.97
CA ALA A 101 -12.37 -31.56 5.85
C ALA A 101 -11.14 -32.48 5.97
N SER A 102 -10.28 -32.51 4.95
CA SER A 102 -9.13 -33.43 4.88
C SER A 102 -7.86 -32.92 5.56
N GLY A 103 -7.80 -31.63 5.91
CA GLY A 103 -6.75 -31.08 6.75
C GLY A 103 -6.93 -31.45 8.23
N ILE A 104 -5.83 -31.66 8.95
CA ILE A 104 -5.87 -31.84 10.41
C ILE A 104 -6.41 -30.55 11.05
N GLU A 105 -7.34 -30.68 12.00
CA GLU A 105 -8.01 -29.55 12.69
C GLU A 105 -8.76 -28.61 11.73
N SER A 106 -9.15 -29.08 10.54
CA SER A 106 -9.87 -28.26 9.55
C SER A 106 -11.39 -28.30 9.74
N VAL A 107 -12.10 -27.33 9.17
CA VAL A 107 -13.56 -27.21 9.25
C VAL A 107 -14.12 -27.02 7.84
N ALA A 108 -15.01 -27.90 7.39
CA ALA A 108 -15.74 -27.81 6.13
C ALA A 108 -17.25 -27.88 6.37
N ILE A 109 -17.98 -26.78 6.20
CA ILE A 109 -19.42 -26.70 6.44
C ILE A 109 -20.14 -26.22 5.17
N GLY A 110 -20.90 -27.10 4.51
CA GLY A 110 -21.66 -26.80 3.31
C GLY A 110 -21.71 -27.94 2.30
N TYR A 111 -22.61 -27.85 1.32
CA TYR A 111 -22.66 -28.80 0.22
C TYR A 111 -21.34 -28.73 -0.59
N SER A 112 -20.62 -29.86 -0.69
CA SER A 112 -19.33 -29.94 -1.40
C SER A 112 -18.27 -28.91 -0.96
N SER A 113 -18.31 -28.43 0.28
CA SER A 113 -17.24 -27.58 0.83
C SER A 113 -15.97 -28.40 1.07
N THR A 114 -14.79 -27.83 0.79
CA THR A 114 -13.50 -28.52 0.93
C THR A 114 -12.52 -27.70 1.78
N ALA A 115 -12.07 -28.24 2.91
CA ALA A 115 -11.00 -27.68 3.74
C ALA A 115 -9.83 -28.67 3.82
N SER A 116 -8.85 -28.53 2.91
CA SER A 116 -7.72 -29.45 2.75
C SER A 116 -6.41 -28.96 3.37
N GLY A 117 -6.28 -27.67 3.68
CA GLY A 117 -5.16 -27.17 4.47
C GLY A 117 -5.30 -27.53 5.96
N SER A 118 -4.18 -27.72 6.67
CA SER A 118 -4.22 -27.89 8.13
C SER A 118 -4.77 -26.60 8.77
N GLN A 119 -5.67 -26.74 9.75
CA GLN A 119 -6.38 -25.63 10.39
C GLN A 119 -7.19 -24.75 9.43
N ALA A 120 -7.48 -25.23 8.21
CA ALA A 120 -8.25 -24.48 7.22
C ALA A 120 -9.75 -24.48 7.55
N ILE A 121 -10.45 -23.41 7.18
CA ILE A 121 -11.89 -23.25 7.43
C ILE A 121 -12.59 -22.96 6.10
N ALA A 122 -13.46 -23.85 5.62
CA ALA A 122 -14.31 -23.66 4.45
C ALA A 122 -15.80 -23.69 4.86
N ILE A 123 -16.50 -22.57 4.79
CA ILE A 123 -17.92 -22.46 5.16
C ILE A 123 -18.73 -21.90 3.99
N GLY A 124 -19.63 -22.69 3.43
CA GLY A 124 -20.46 -22.34 2.28
C GLY A 124 -20.45 -23.45 1.23
N GLY A 125 -21.50 -23.53 0.42
CA GLY A 125 -21.55 -24.49 -0.68
C GLY A 125 -20.38 -24.26 -1.65
N TYR A 126 -19.63 -25.31 -1.98
CA TYR A 126 -18.44 -25.25 -2.85
C TYR A 126 -17.31 -24.33 -2.35
N ALA A 127 -17.33 -23.91 -1.07
CA ALA A 127 -16.20 -23.16 -0.50
C ALA A 127 -14.94 -24.05 -0.47
N THR A 128 -13.78 -23.50 -0.83
CA THR A 128 -12.51 -24.22 -0.89
C THR A 128 -11.44 -23.49 -0.10
N SER A 129 -10.90 -24.13 0.93
CA SER A 129 -9.81 -23.61 1.75
C SER A 129 -8.66 -24.62 1.76
N SER A 130 -7.63 -24.39 0.94
CA SER A 130 -6.52 -25.33 0.73
C SER A 130 -5.17 -24.85 1.27
N GLY A 131 -5.05 -23.58 1.63
CA GLY A 131 -3.86 -23.07 2.31
C GLY A 131 -3.82 -23.47 3.79
N THR A 132 -2.64 -23.59 4.37
CA THR A 132 -2.48 -23.81 5.82
C THR A 132 -3.05 -22.62 6.59
N ALA A 133 -3.87 -22.87 7.62
CA ALA A 133 -4.57 -21.84 8.39
C ALA A 133 -5.37 -20.83 7.52
N SER A 134 -5.83 -21.26 6.34
CA SER A 134 -6.65 -20.44 5.44
C SER A 134 -8.12 -20.43 5.85
N ILE A 135 -8.85 -19.40 5.44
CA ILE A 135 -10.28 -19.25 5.73
C ILE A 135 -11.01 -18.87 4.45
N ALA A 136 -11.98 -19.69 4.01
CA ALA A 136 -12.89 -19.43 2.91
C ALA A 136 -14.35 -19.47 3.42
N ILE A 137 -15.04 -18.32 3.46
CA ILE A 137 -16.43 -18.21 3.92
C ILE A 137 -17.28 -17.58 2.82
N GLY A 138 -18.26 -18.32 2.31
CA GLY A 138 -19.17 -17.91 1.25
C GLY A 138 -19.29 -18.98 0.16
N VAL A 139 -20.39 -18.97 -0.58
CA VAL A 139 -20.60 -19.90 -1.70
C VAL A 139 -19.51 -19.70 -2.74
N SER A 140 -18.82 -20.78 -3.11
CA SER A 140 -17.69 -20.77 -4.06
C SER A 140 -16.52 -19.85 -3.66
N SER A 141 -16.42 -19.47 -2.39
CA SER A 141 -15.23 -18.76 -1.88
C SER A 141 -14.00 -19.66 -1.96
N THR A 142 -12.82 -19.09 -2.22
CA THR A 142 -11.58 -19.84 -2.46
C THR A 142 -10.42 -19.17 -1.74
N ALA A 143 -9.81 -19.87 -0.78
CA ALA A 143 -8.59 -19.44 -0.09
C ALA A 143 -7.48 -20.49 -0.29
N THR A 144 -6.52 -20.22 -1.17
CA THR A 144 -5.45 -21.17 -1.53
C THR A 144 -4.08 -20.78 -1.00
N GLY A 145 -3.87 -19.52 -0.64
CA GLY A 145 -2.63 -19.08 0.00
C GLY A 145 -2.59 -19.50 1.47
N ASP A 146 -1.40 -19.80 1.99
CA ASP A 146 -1.22 -20.03 3.43
C ASP A 146 -1.57 -18.76 4.21
N GLY A 147 -2.37 -18.89 5.26
CA GLY A 147 -2.92 -17.77 6.04
C GLY A 147 -3.87 -16.86 5.28
N ALA A 148 -4.34 -17.27 4.08
CA ALA A 148 -5.21 -16.44 3.26
C ALA A 148 -6.67 -16.45 3.78
N ILE A 149 -7.35 -15.32 3.64
CA ILE A 149 -8.74 -15.13 4.10
C ILE A 149 -9.61 -14.67 2.92
N ALA A 150 -10.57 -15.47 2.50
CA ALA A 150 -11.56 -15.16 1.47
C ALA A 150 -12.97 -15.17 2.08
N ILE A 151 -13.61 -14.01 2.21
CA ILE A 151 -14.96 -13.87 2.78
C ILE A 151 -15.88 -13.19 1.78
N GLY A 152 -16.85 -13.91 1.26
CA GLY A 152 -17.82 -13.45 0.27
C GLY A 152 -18.10 -14.51 -0.79
N GLN A 153 -19.26 -14.43 -1.45
CA GLN A 153 -19.57 -15.30 -2.57
C GLN A 153 -18.53 -15.09 -3.68
N SER A 154 -17.91 -16.17 -4.15
CA SER A 154 -16.81 -16.15 -5.12
C SER A 154 -15.62 -15.27 -4.76
N ALA A 155 -15.40 -14.95 -3.48
CA ALA A 155 -14.18 -14.28 -3.04
C ALA A 155 -12.97 -15.21 -3.25
N MET A 156 -11.83 -14.66 -3.68
CA MET A 156 -10.60 -15.41 -3.99
C MET A 156 -9.40 -14.80 -3.29
N ALA A 157 -8.82 -15.50 -2.31
CA ALA A 157 -7.56 -15.13 -1.65
C ALA A 157 -6.49 -16.16 -2.02
N ILE A 158 -5.66 -15.82 -3.02
CA ILE A 158 -4.73 -16.74 -3.67
C ILE A 158 -3.30 -16.54 -3.15
N GLY A 159 -2.91 -15.29 -2.89
CA GLY A 159 -1.57 -14.99 -2.38
C GLY A 159 -1.39 -15.45 -0.93
N THR A 160 -0.17 -15.81 -0.55
CA THR A 160 0.18 -16.08 0.85
C THR A 160 -0.13 -14.86 1.72
N SER A 161 -0.78 -15.08 2.85
CA SER A 161 -1.25 -14.03 3.77
C SER A 161 -2.16 -12.98 3.11
N SER A 162 -2.84 -13.33 2.02
CA SER A 162 -3.74 -12.41 1.32
C SER A 162 -5.14 -12.38 1.95
N THR A 163 -5.84 -11.26 1.80
CA THR A 163 -7.19 -11.08 2.33
C THR A 163 -8.12 -10.56 1.24
N ALA A 164 -9.19 -11.27 0.93
CA ALA A 164 -10.25 -10.88 0.01
C ALA A 164 -11.60 -10.87 0.75
N VAL A 165 -12.18 -9.70 0.97
CA VAL A 165 -13.48 -9.53 1.65
C VAL A 165 -14.44 -8.77 0.75
N GLY A 166 -15.54 -9.42 0.37
CA GLY A 166 -16.55 -8.92 -0.55
C GLY A 166 -16.90 -9.97 -1.61
N SER A 167 -18.12 -9.94 -2.13
CA SER A 167 -18.48 -10.82 -3.26
C SER A 167 -17.57 -10.51 -4.45
N SER A 168 -17.01 -11.56 -5.05
CA SER A 168 -16.06 -11.50 -6.16
C SER A 168 -14.78 -10.68 -5.87
N ALA A 169 -14.45 -10.41 -4.60
CA ALA A 169 -13.17 -9.80 -4.24
C ALA A 169 -12.01 -10.76 -4.54
N VAL A 170 -10.90 -10.25 -5.04
CA VAL A 170 -9.75 -11.05 -5.47
C VAL A 170 -8.45 -10.47 -4.92
N ALA A 171 -7.75 -11.21 -4.08
CA ALA A 171 -6.42 -10.88 -3.58
C ALA A 171 -5.40 -11.92 -4.12
N LYS A 172 -4.64 -11.54 -5.17
CA LYS A 172 -3.68 -12.45 -5.82
C LYS A 172 -2.24 -12.23 -5.37
N GLY A 173 -1.88 -11.00 -5.04
CA GLY A 173 -0.53 -10.67 -4.58
C GLY A 173 -0.23 -11.26 -3.20
N VAL A 174 1.05 -11.51 -2.93
CA VAL A 174 1.51 -11.90 -1.59
C VAL A 174 1.22 -10.77 -0.61
N SER A 175 0.63 -11.08 0.55
CA SER A 175 0.23 -10.12 1.57
C SER A 175 -0.67 -9.00 1.03
N SER A 176 -1.45 -9.25 -0.03
CA SER A 176 -2.35 -8.26 -0.61
C SER A 176 -3.74 -8.28 0.06
N SER A 177 -4.43 -7.14 0.03
CA SER A 177 -5.76 -6.98 0.64
C SER A 177 -6.75 -6.40 -0.36
N ALA A 178 -7.83 -7.10 -0.66
CA ALA A 178 -8.94 -6.65 -1.50
C ALA A 178 -10.23 -6.57 -0.67
N LEU A 179 -10.73 -5.35 -0.43
CA LEU A 179 -11.86 -5.07 0.45
C LEU A 179 -12.95 -4.33 -0.32
N GLY A 180 -14.02 -5.03 -0.69
CA GLY A 180 -15.17 -4.50 -1.44
C GLY A 180 -15.67 -5.45 -2.53
N TYR A 181 -16.89 -5.20 -3.04
CA TYR A 181 -17.43 -5.96 -4.17
C TYR A 181 -16.51 -5.82 -5.39
N SER A 182 -16.05 -6.95 -5.94
CA SER A 182 -15.13 -6.98 -7.09
C SER A 182 -13.83 -6.17 -6.90
N ALA A 183 -13.39 -5.93 -5.66
CA ALA A 183 -12.08 -5.34 -5.40
C ALA A 183 -10.97 -6.31 -5.82
N CYS A 184 -9.89 -5.83 -6.42
CA CYS A 184 -8.84 -6.66 -7.01
C CYS A 184 -7.44 -6.18 -6.61
N ALA A 185 -6.76 -6.92 -5.74
CA ALA A 185 -5.40 -6.62 -5.28
C ALA A 185 -4.40 -7.59 -5.94
N ASN A 186 -3.93 -7.27 -7.15
CA ASN A 186 -3.07 -8.16 -7.94
C ASN A 186 -1.58 -8.01 -7.63
N GLY A 187 -1.14 -6.83 -7.16
CA GLY A 187 0.27 -6.58 -6.83
C GLY A 187 0.63 -7.12 -5.44
N ASP A 188 1.88 -7.52 -5.25
CA ASP A 188 2.38 -7.90 -3.92
C ASP A 188 2.33 -6.69 -2.97
N TYR A 189 1.97 -6.95 -1.71
CA TYR A 189 1.80 -5.94 -0.67
C TYR A 189 0.78 -4.84 -1.02
N SER A 190 -0.09 -5.08 -1.99
CA SER A 190 -1.04 -4.07 -2.46
C SER A 190 -2.37 -4.11 -1.70
N THR A 191 -3.05 -2.96 -1.62
CA THR A 191 -4.37 -2.84 -0.99
C THR A 191 -5.36 -2.22 -1.97
N ALA A 192 -6.46 -2.92 -2.25
CA ALA A 192 -7.59 -2.43 -3.03
C ALA A 192 -8.79 -2.23 -2.08
N LEU A 193 -9.14 -0.97 -1.78
CA LEU A 193 -10.17 -0.61 -0.81
C LEU A 193 -11.32 0.13 -1.49
N GLY A 194 -12.43 -0.57 -1.71
CA GLY A 194 -13.65 -0.05 -2.32
C GLY A 194 -14.15 -0.95 -3.45
N THR A 195 -15.42 -0.78 -3.81
CA THR A 195 -16.05 -1.53 -4.90
C THR A 195 -15.33 -1.31 -6.23
N ALA A 196 -15.05 -2.39 -6.96
CA ALA A 196 -14.39 -2.38 -8.26
C ALA A 196 -13.02 -1.67 -8.28
N THR A 197 -12.33 -1.59 -7.14
CA THR A 197 -10.94 -1.12 -7.09
C THR A 197 -10.00 -2.12 -7.72
N THR A 198 -8.90 -1.67 -8.32
CA THR A 198 -7.88 -2.56 -8.88
C THR A 198 -6.48 -2.04 -8.63
N THR A 199 -5.60 -2.89 -8.10
CA THR A 199 -4.15 -2.70 -8.24
C THR A 199 -3.65 -3.63 -9.34
N THR A 200 -2.75 -3.15 -10.20
CA THR A 200 -2.15 -3.98 -11.26
C THR A 200 -1.09 -4.90 -10.66
N THR A 201 -0.72 -5.96 -11.39
CA THR A 201 0.33 -6.90 -10.94
C THR A 201 1.69 -6.23 -10.75
N THR A 202 1.98 -5.16 -11.49
CA THR A 202 3.23 -4.38 -11.40
C THR A 202 3.18 -3.30 -10.31
N ALA A 203 2.01 -2.99 -9.76
CA ALA A 203 1.83 -1.99 -8.73
C ALA A 203 2.08 -2.59 -7.33
N THR A 204 3.31 -3.02 -7.06
CA THR A 204 3.70 -3.54 -5.74
C THR A 204 3.66 -2.44 -4.68
N ASN A 205 3.31 -2.79 -3.43
CA ASN A 205 3.22 -1.85 -2.32
C ASN A 205 2.35 -0.61 -2.65
N SER A 206 1.23 -0.83 -3.35
CA SER A 206 0.34 0.24 -3.81
C SER A 206 -1.04 0.16 -3.14
N VAL A 207 -1.76 1.28 -3.13
CA VAL A 207 -3.11 1.37 -2.59
C VAL A 207 -4.05 1.96 -3.65
N ALA A 208 -5.11 1.25 -4.01
CA ALA A 208 -6.24 1.80 -4.76
C ALA A 208 -7.38 2.10 -3.77
N LEU A 209 -7.76 3.38 -3.64
CA LEU A 209 -8.70 3.86 -2.63
C LEU A 209 -9.95 4.48 -3.27
N GLY A 210 -11.12 3.89 -2.99
CA GLY A 210 -12.43 4.39 -3.44
C GLY A 210 -12.95 3.72 -4.70
N TYR A 211 -14.26 3.82 -4.94
CA TYR A 211 -14.97 3.14 -6.04
C TYR A 211 -14.24 3.26 -7.40
N SER A 212 -13.96 2.14 -8.06
CA SER A 212 -13.31 2.13 -9.39
C SER A 212 -11.93 2.82 -9.46
N SER A 213 -11.24 2.99 -8.33
CA SER A 213 -9.85 3.48 -8.34
C SER A 213 -8.89 2.43 -8.88
N VAL A 214 -7.87 2.89 -9.61
CA VAL A 214 -6.83 2.05 -10.20
C VAL A 214 -5.47 2.50 -9.73
N ALA A 215 -4.71 1.61 -9.11
CA ALA A 215 -3.29 1.81 -8.81
C ALA A 215 -2.44 1.00 -9.80
N ASP A 216 -1.71 1.69 -10.66
CA ASP A 216 -0.92 1.10 -11.76
C ASP A 216 0.59 1.27 -11.59
N ARG A 217 1.02 1.93 -10.51
CA ARG A 217 2.42 2.21 -10.17
C ARG A 217 2.78 1.69 -8.78
N ALA A 218 3.97 1.12 -8.66
CA ALA A 218 4.50 0.67 -7.37
C ALA A 218 4.72 1.84 -6.39
N ASN A 219 4.55 1.60 -5.09
CA ASN A 219 4.74 2.59 -4.02
C ASN A 219 3.87 3.85 -4.17
N THR A 220 2.60 3.70 -4.56
CA THR A 220 1.67 4.82 -4.73
C THR A 220 0.33 4.58 -4.04
N VAL A 221 -0.36 5.67 -3.70
CA VAL A 221 -1.77 5.67 -3.32
C VAL A 221 -2.55 6.35 -4.45
N SER A 222 -3.41 5.60 -5.13
CA SER A 222 -4.33 6.13 -6.12
C SER A 222 -5.71 6.35 -5.50
N VAL A 223 -6.21 7.58 -5.59
CA VAL A 223 -7.55 7.97 -5.13
C VAL A 223 -8.58 8.02 -6.26
N GLY A 224 -8.25 7.52 -7.45
CA GLY A 224 -9.11 7.57 -8.63
C GLY A 224 -8.56 6.74 -9.78
N SER A 225 -8.90 7.13 -10.99
CA SER A 225 -8.35 6.57 -12.23
C SER A 225 -8.24 7.68 -13.27
N ALA A 226 -7.58 7.42 -14.40
CA ALA A 226 -7.43 8.42 -15.45
C ALA A 226 -8.80 8.96 -15.91
N GLY A 227 -8.98 10.29 -15.83
CA GLY A 227 -10.24 10.96 -16.15
C GLY A 227 -11.32 10.87 -15.08
N ASN A 228 -11.04 10.21 -13.95
CA ASN A 228 -11.92 10.09 -12.78
C ASN A 228 -11.14 10.45 -11.51
N GLU A 229 -10.45 11.58 -11.55
CA GLU A 229 -9.69 12.11 -10.42
C GLU A 229 -10.62 12.53 -9.27
N ARG A 230 -10.11 12.45 -8.04
CA ARG A 230 -10.83 12.90 -6.84
C ARG A 230 -10.06 14.02 -6.15
N GLN A 231 -10.82 14.94 -5.56
CA GLN A 231 -10.26 15.91 -4.64
C GLN A 231 -9.96 15.24 -3.29
N ILE A 232 -8.84 15.61 -2.68
CA ILE A 232 -8.49 15.26 -1.31
C ILE A 232 -8.78 16.50 -0.46
N THR A 233 -9.80 16.42 0.41
CA THR A 233 -10.27 17.55 1.21
C THR A 233 -9.93 17.37 2.69
N ASN A 234 -10.03 18.45 3.48
CA ASN A 234 -9.69 18.46 4.91
C ASN A 234 -8.21 18.16 5.20
N VAL A 235 -7.31 18.62 4.32
CA VAL A 235 -5.86 18.48 4.47
C VAL A 235 -5.30 19.65 5.26
N ALA A 236 -4.73 19.38 6.44
CA ALA A 236 -4.03 20.37 7.25
C ALA A 236 -2.76 20.89 6.55
N ASP A 237 -2.10 21.90 7.11
CA ASP A 237 -0.86 22.42 6.52
C ASP A 237 0.26 21.40 6.68
N GLY A 238 0.97 21.14 5.58
CA GLY A 238 2.20 20.36 5.62
C GLY A 238 3.29 21.11 6.38
N THR A 239 4.08 20.37 7.15
CA THR A 239 5.14 20.89 8.03
C THR A 239 6.49 20.24 7.77
N ALA A 240 6.51 19.01 7.25
CA ALA A 240 7.70 18.29 6.82
C ALA A 240 7.82 18.27 5.29
N ASP A 241 9.03 18.00 4.78
CA ASP A 241 9.34 18.00 3.34
C ASP A 241 8.52 16.98 2.51
N THR A 242 7.90 15.99 3.18
CA THR A 242 7.11 14.92 2.54
C THR A 242 5.61 15.02 2.81
N ASP A 243 5.16 16.09 3.48
CA ASP A 243 3.74 16.33 3.71
C ASP A 243 3.05 16.85 2.44
N ALA A 244 1.75 16.55 2.32
CA ALA A 244 0.93 17.14 1.27
C ALA A 244 0.74 18.65 1.49
N VAL A 245 0.84 19.42 0.41
CA VAL A 245 0.55 20.87 0.41
C VAL A 245 -0.92 21.09 0.04
N ASN A 246 -1.63 21.88 0.84
CA ASN A 246 -3.02 22.25 0.53
C ASN A 246 -3.09 23.58 -0.25
N VAL A 247 -4.30 23.95 -0.69
CA VAL A 247 -4.53 25.15 -1.52
C VAL A 247 -4.12 26.44 -0.82
N ARG A 248 -4.37 26.59 0.50
CA ARG A 248 -4.02 27.82 1.23
C ARG A 248 -2.51 28.05 1.35
N GLN A 249 -1.71 26.98 1.47
CA GLN A 249 -0.25 27.09 1.44
C GLN A 249 0.25 27.53 0.06
N LEU A 250 -0.38 27.03 -1.01
CA LEU A 250 -0.07 27.44 -2.38
C LEU A 250 -0.48 28.91 -2.64
N GLU A 251 -1.65 29.33 -2.16
CA GLU A 251 -2.11 30.73 -2.24
C GLU A 251 -1.13 31.68 -1.52
N HIS A 252 -0.54 31.25 -0.40
CA HIS A 252 0.47 32.05 0.28
C HIS A 252 1.73 32.26 -0.59
N VAL A 253 2.15 31.24 -1.34
CA VAL A 253 3.26 31.35 -2.31
C VAL A 253 2.88 32.28 -3.46
N ASP A 254 1.67 32.15 -4.01
CA ASP A 254 1.17 33.00 -5.09
C ASP A 254 1.13 34.49 -4.68
N GLN A 255 0.59 34.79 -3.50
CA GLN A 255 0.59 36.14 -2.95
C GLN A 255 2.00 36.71 -2.76
N ARG A 256 2.98 35.87 -2.41
CA ARG A 256 4.39 36.28 -2.29
C ARG A 256 4.99 36.58 -3.67
N LEU A 257 4.69 35.78 -4.69
CA LEU A 257 5.13 36.02 -6.08
C LEU A 257 4.56 37.33 -6.64
N GLU A 258 3.28 37.62 -6.41
CA GLU A 258 2.69 38.88 -6.85
C GLU A 258 3.40 40.09 -6.22
N ARG A 259 3.76 40.01 -4.94
CA ARG A 259 4.52 41.06 -4.24
C ARG A 259 5.92 41.21 -4.84
N VAL A 260 6.61 40.11 -5.12
CA VAL A 260 7.93 40.09 -5.78
C VAL A 260 7.86 40.70 -7.18
N GLY A 261 6.82 40.41 -7.96
CA GLY A 261 6.59 41.04 -9.27
C GLY A 261 6.41 42.55 -9.17
N ALA A 262 5.60 43.01 -8.21
CA ALA A 262 5.40 44.44 -7.98
C ALA A 262 6.70 45.14 -7.53
N LEU A 263 7.48 44.49 -6.66
CA LEU A 263 8.80 44.96 -6.22
C LEU A 263 9.75 45.14 -7.41
N ALA A 264 9.83 44.14 -8.30
CA ALA A 264 10.66 44.19 -9.49
C ALA A 264 10.22 45.33 -10.44
N ALA A 265 8.90 45.48 -10.66
CA ALA A 265 8.35 46.59 -11.44
C ALA A 265 8.74 47.95 -10.84
N ALA A 266 8.64 48.10 -9.51
CA ALA A 266 9.02 49.34 -8.85
C ALA A 266 10.52 49.62 -9.02
N ILE A 267 11.39 48.65 -8.76
CA ILE A 267 12.85 48.80 -8.92
C ILE A 267 13.23 49.12 -10.36
N SER A 268 12.54 48.55 -11.34
CA SER A 268 12.81 48.82 -12.76
C SER A 268 12.54 50.28 -13.13
N GLY A 269 11.57 50.92 -12.46
CA GLY A 269 11.25 52.33 -12.60
C GLY A 269 12.26 53.30 -11.95
N LEU A 270 13.27 52.81 -11.21
CA LEU A 270 14.38 53.64 -10.70
C LEU A 270 15.36 53.97 -11.83
N THR A 271 14.88 54.68 -12.85
CA THR A 271 15.66 55.08 -14.02
C THR A 271 16.44 56.36 -13.72
N PRO A 272 17.77 56.35 -13.74
CA PRO A 272 18.60 57.52 -13.48
C PRO A 272 18.43 58.57 -14.58
N MET A 273 18.50 59.85 -14.22
CA MET A 273 18.46 60.97 -15.16
C MET A 273 19.85 61.16 -15.81
N PRO A 274 19.93 61.86 -16.97
CA PRO A 274 21.21 62.16 -17.61
C PRO A 274 22.23 62.78 -16.65
N TYR A 275 23.52 62.51 -16.89
CA TYR A 275 24.62 62.99 -16.06
C TYR A 275 24.60 64.53 -15.92
N ASP A 276 24.67 65.02 -14.68
CA ASP A 276 24.90 66.43 -14.34
C ASP A 276 26.18 66.55 -13.50
N PRO A 277 27.24 67.22 -13.99
CA PRO A 277 28.50 67.38 -13.27
C PRO A 277 28.38 68.18 -11.96
N LYS A 278 27.30 68.95 -11.77
CA LYS A 278 27.04 69.71 -10.53
C LYS A 278 26.24 68.90 -9.50
N ALA A 279 25.65 67.78 -9.88
CA ALA A 279 24.82 66.92 -9.03
C ALA A 279 25.11 65.43 -9.32
N PRO A 280 26.30 64.92 -8.93
CA PRO A 280 26.70 63.54 -9.21
C PRO A 280 25.90 62.49 -8.43
N LEU A 281 25.21 62.87 -7.35
CA LEU A 281 24.29 62.00 -6.59
C LEU A 281 22.84 62.34 -6.95
N GLN A 282 22.10 61.35 -7.43
CA GLN A 282 20.67 61.44 -7.72
C GLN A 282 19.88 60.53 -6.78
N LEU A 283 18.81 61.04 -6.20
CA LEU A 283 17.84 60.25 -5.44
C LEU A 283 16.63 59.96 -6.33
N LEU A 284 16.18 58.70 -6.30
CA LEU A 284 15.14 58.17 -7.17
C LEU A 284 14.02 57.59 -6.31
N ALA A 285 12.78 57.78 -6.77
CA ALA A 285 11.61 57.14 -6.21
C ALA A 285 10.72 56.66 -7.34
N SER A 286 10.18 55.47 -7.21
CA SER A 286 9.30 54.87 -8.21
C SER A 286 8.23 54.02 -7.54
N SER A 287 7.17 53.74 -8.28
CA SER A 287 6.17 52.77 -7.88
C SER A 287 5.95 51.80 -9.03
N GLY A 288 5.64 50.55 -8.69
CA GLY A 288 5.38 49.50 -9.67
C GLY A 288 4.23 48.63 -9.18
N GLY A 289 3.48 48.08 -10.14
CA GLY A 289 2.38 47.17 -9.86
C GLY A 289 2.56 45.87 -10.63
N TYR A 290 2.10 44.78 -10.04
CA TYR A 290 1.98 43.49 -10.71
C TYR A 290 0.75 42.76 -10.16
N SER A 291 -0.11 42.26 -11.04
CA SER A 291 -1.47 41.81 -10.71
C SER A 291 -2.17 42.82 -9.79
N ASN A 292 -2.58 42.41 -8.59
CA ASN A 292 -3.30 43.23 -7.64
C ASN A 292 -2.41 43.76 -6.50
N LYS A 293 -1.07 43.73 -6.67
CA LYS A 293 -0.10 44.24 -5.69
C LYS A 293 0.62 45.47 -6.22
N ARG A 294 0.93 46.42 -5.32
CA ARG A 294 1.68 47.63 -5.62
C ARG A 294 2.87 47.73 -4.67
N ALA A 295 4.02 48.11 -5.20
CA ALA A 295 5.25 48.31 -4.45
C ALA A 295 5.79 49.72 -4.70
N VAL A 296 6.58 50.19 -3.76
CA VAL A 296 7.31 51.46 -3.86
C VAL A 296 8.79 51.14 -3.74
N ALA A 297 9.60 51.82 -4.55
CA ALA A 297 11.05 51.73 -4.50
C ALA A 297 11.68 53.11 -4.29
N LEU A 298 12.78 53.12 -3.55
CA LEU A 298 13.67 54.26 -3.38
C LEU A 298 15.07 53.82 -3.81
N GLY A 299 15.81 54.72 -4.45
CA GLY A 299 17.16 54.42 -4.89
C GLY A 299 18.05 55.64 -4.91
N ALA A 300 19.34 55.39 -5.07
CA ALA A 300 20.34 56.41 -5.31
C ALA A 300 21.20 55.98 -6.49
N SER A 301 21.51 56.92 -7.37
CA SER A 301 22.47 56.73 -8.45
C SER A 301 23.62 57.72 -8.28
N TYR A 302 24.85 57.22 -8.33
CA TYR A 302 26.05 58.02 -8.19
C TYR A 302 26.90 57.94 -9.46
N TYR A 303 27.29 59.10 -9.98
CA TYR A 303 28.11 59.25 -11.17
C TYR A 303 29.50 59.74 -10.80
N PRO A 304 30.47 58.84 -10.57
CA PRO A 304 31.87 59.24 -10.38
C PRO A 304 32.48 59.87 -11.63
N SER A 305 31.93 59.64 -12.84
CA SER A 305 32.32 60.28 -14.09
C SER A 305 31.19 60.25 -15.12
N GLU A 306 31.35 60.94 -16.26
CA GLU A 306 30.43 60.86 -17.41
C GLU A 306 30.28 59.45 -18.01
N SER A 307 31.24 58.57 -17.74
CA SER A 307 31.32 57.24 -18.36
C SER A 307 31.00 56.10 -17.39
N LEU A 308 30.72 56.38 -16.12
CA LEU A 308 30.44 55.36 -15.11
C LEU A 308 29.32 55.82 -14.18
N MET A 309 28.37 54.92 -13.93
CA MET A 309 27.24 55.10 -13.04
C MET A 309 27.14 53.88 -12.11
N LEU A 310 26.98 54.15 -10.82
CA LEU A 310 26.62 53.16 -9.82
C LEU A 310 25.17 53.41 -9.41
N ASN A 311 24.36 52.38 -9.28
CA ASN A 311 23.01 52.53 -8.75
C ASN A 311 22.68 51.51 -7.67
N ILE A 312 21.95 51.98 -6.67
CA ILE A 312 21.41 51.18 -5.58
C ILE A 312 19.92 51.47 -5.45
N GLY A 313 19.12 50.45 -5.18
CA GLY A 313 17.68 50.59 -5.02
C GLY A 313 17.15 49.60 -4.00
N MET A 314 16.11 50.00 -3.29
CA MET A 314 15.35 49.14 -2.38
C MET A 314 13.87 49.35 -2.64
N ALA A 315 13.11 48.26 -2.67
CA ALA A 315 11.67 48.29 -2.79
C ALA A 315 10.99 47.50 -1.67
N THR A 316 9.77 47.91 -1.35
CA THR A 316 8.94 47.27 -0.33
C THR A 316 7.51 47.07 -0.82
N CYS A 317 6.91 45.93 -0.47
CA CYS A 317 5.53 45.56 -0.77
C CYS A 317 4.98 44.68 0.35
N GLY A 318 4.20 45.26 1.27
CA GLY A 318 3.74 44.57 2.47
C GLY A 318 4.94 44.11 3.33
N SER A 319 5.02 42.81 3.62
CA SER A 319 6.14 42.20 4.36
C SER A 319 7.38 41.92 3.50
N GLU A 320 7.27 41.93 2.17
CA GLU A 320 8.37 41.57 1.28
C GLU A 320 9.22 42.80 0.93
N LYS A 321 10.53 42.59 0.83
CA LYS A 321 11.52 43.62 0.50
C LYS A 321 12.46 43.09 -0.57
N MET A 322 12.94 43.96 -1.44
CA MET A 322 13.89 43.62 -2.49
C MET A 322 14.93 44.73 -2.65
N GLY A 323 16.19 44.35 -2.90
CA GLY A 323 17.28 45.28 -3.16
C GLY A 323 17.87 45.08 -4.56
N ARG A 324 18.45 46.15 -5.10
CA ARG A 324 19.20 46.17 -6.36
C ARG A 324 20.53 46.90 -6.14
N LEU A 325 21.58 46.35 -6.73
CA LEU A 325 22.86 47.03 -6.96
C LEU A 325 23.21 46.86 -8.44
N GLY A 326 23.59 47.94 -9.11
CA GLY A 326 24.00 47.89 -10.51
C GLY A 326 25.09 48.88 -10.85
N VAL A 327 25.78 48.57 -11.95
CA VAL A 327 26.88 49.37 -12.50
C VAL A 327 26.60 49.51 -13.99
N ALA A 328 26.71 50.72 -14.51
CA ALA A 328 26.58 51.01 -15.94
C ALA A 328 27.72 51.88 -16.39
N TRP A 329 28.27 51.63 -17.58
CA TRP A 329 29.34 52.44 -18.16
C TRP A 329 29.06 52.80 -19.61
N LYS A 330 29.51 53.97 -20.04
CA LYS A 330 29.33 54.47 -21.40
C LYS A 330 30.45 53.97 -22.30
N LEU A 331 30.10 53.24 -23.37
CA LEU A 331 31.03 52.87 -24.43
C LEU A 331 31.16 54.04 -25.43
N LYS A 332 32.37 54.56 -25.64
CA LYS A 332 32.64 55.54 -26.69
C LYS A 332 32.84 54.80 -28.02
N TYR A 333 31.93 54.99 -28.97
CA TYR A 333 32.17 54.58 -30.35
C TYR A 333 32.84 55.73 -31.10
N SER A 334 34.16 55.62 -31.35
CA SER A 334 34.90 56.58 -32.17
C SER A 334 34.92 56.08 -33.60
N GLY A 335 34.07 56.63 -34.47
CA GLY A 335 34.21 56.39 -35.89
C GLY A 335 35.46 57.09 -36.42
N LYS A 336 36.63 56.43 -36.45
CA LYS A 336 37.83 56.89 -37.19
C LYS A 336 38.62 55.75 -37.82
N THR A 337 39.27 56.12 -38.92
CA THR A 337 39.90 55.36 -40.00
C THR A 337 40.91 54.27 -39.63
N ALA A 338 41.16 53.37 -40.59
CA ALA A 338 41.87 52.09 -40.51
C ALA A 338 43.29 52.08 -39.87
N ALA A 339 43.92 53.23 -39.62
CA ALA A 339 45.21 53.29 -38.92
C ALA A 339 45.08 53.20 -37.38
N ALA A 340 43.93 53.55 -36.81
CA ALA A 340 43.68 53.45 -35.36
C ALA A 340 43.27 52.03 -34.91
N ALA A 341 42.85 51.17 -35.85
CA ALA A 341 42.42 49.80 -35.58
C ALA A 341 43.56 48.87 -35.11
N ALA A 342 44.81 49.18 -35.47
CA ALA A 342 45.97 48.38 -35.07
C ALA A 342 46.34 48.58 -33.58
N GLU A 343 46.14 49.78 -33.04
CA GLU A 343 46.45 50.10 -31.64
C GLU A 343 45.29 49.74 -30.69
N GLU A 344 44.05 49.79 -31.20
CA GLU A 344 42.85 49.32 -30.49
C GLU A 344 42.80 47.80 -30.36
N ASN A 345 43.31 47.03 -31.34
CA ASN A 345 43.46 45.58 -31.20
C ASN A 345 44.41 45.21 -30.05
N ASN A 346 45.50 45.96 -29.84
CA ASN A 346 46.40 45.72 -28.70
C ASN A 346 45.74 46.06 -27.36
N ARG A 347 44.88 47.09 -27.30
CA ARG A 347 44.12 47.45 -26.09
C ARG A 347 42.96 46.49 -25.79
N VAL A 348 42.25 46.02 -26.82
CA VAL A 348 41.21 45.00 -26.68
C VAL A 348 41.83 43.65 -26.31
N THR A 349 42.99 43.30 -26.87
CA THR A 349 43.74 42.10 -26.47
C THR A 349 44.25 42.21 -25.02
N ALA A 350 44.73 43.38 -24.59
CA ALA A 350 45.14 43.61 -23.21
C ALA A 350 43.95 43.57 -22.23
N LEU A 351 42.79 44.13 -22.61
CA LEU A 351 41.56 44.06 -21.82
C LEU A 351 40.99 42.63 -21.78
N GLN A 352 41.03 41.89 -22.89
CA GLN A 352 40.67 40.47 -22.92
C GLN A 352 41.60 39.65 -22.04
N ALA A 353 42.91 39.90 -22.07
CA ALA A 353 43.87 39.26 -21.17
C ALA A 353 43.57 39.58 -19.70
N THR A 354 43.23 40.83 -19.39
CA THR A 354 42.85 41.25 -18.02
C THR A 354 41.54 40.61 -17.57
N ILE A 355 40.53 40.53 -18.44
CA ILE A 355 39.26 39.86 -18.16
C ILE A 355 39.46 38.36 -17.94
N LEU A 356 40.31 37.70 -18.74
CA LEU A 356 40.66 36.30 -18.56
C LEU A 356 41.35 36.08 -17.21
N GLN A 357 42.26 36.97 -16.83
CA GLN A 357 42.99 36.90 -15.57
C GLN A 357 42.06 37.08 -14.36
N LEU A 358 41.09 38.00 -14.45
CA LEU A 358 40.06 38.19 -13.44
C LEU A 358 39.11 36.98 -13.37
N GLN A 359 38.76 36.37 -14.51
CA GLN A 359 37.96 35.15 -14.54
C GLN A 359 38.69 33.98 -13.86
N ASP A 360 40.00 33.82 -14.09
CA ASP A 360 40.82 32.82 -13.43
C ASP A 360 40.95 33.07 -11.92
N GLN A 361 41.13 34.33 -11.50
CA GLN A 361 41.15 34.67 -10.08
C GLN A 361 39.82 34.34 -9.38
N VAL A 362 38.69 34.68 -10.00
CA VAL A 362 37.36 34.37 -9.47
C VAL A 362 37.17 32.85 -9.40
N LYS A 363 37.61 32.10 -10.40
CA LYS A 363 37.53 30.63 -10.40
C LYS A 363 38.38 30.02 -9.29
N GLN A 364 39.62 30.48 -9.10
CA GLN A 364 40.48 30.03 -8.01
C GLN A 364 39.87 30.33 -6.63
N GLN A 365 39.23 31.50 -6.47
CA GLN A 365 38.56 31.87 -5.23
C GLN A 365 37.33 31.00 -4.94
N GLN A 366 36.57 30.65 -5.98
CA GLN A 366 35.46 29.69 -5.87
C GLN A 366 35.95 28.29 -5.49
N GLU A 367 37.01 27.80 -6.11
CA GLU A 367 37.61 26.50 -5.77
C GLU A 367 38.16 26.48 -4.33
N GLN A 368 38.78 27.56 -3.85
CA GLN A 368 39.20 27.68 -2.46
C GLN A 368 38.02 27.66 -1.49
N THR A 369 36.94 28.37 -1.82
CA THR A 369 35.73 28.41 -1.00
C THR A 369 35.07 27.03 -0.94
N GLN A 370 35.04 26.30 -2.06
CA GLN A 370 34.51 24.95 -2.12
C GLN A 370 35.36 23.96 -1.31
N LYS A 371 36.70 24.05 -1.40
CA LYS A 371 37.59 23.25 -0.54
C LYS A 371 37.41 23.55 0.94
N GLN A 372 37.19 24.81 1.32
CA GLN A 372 36.87 25.15 2.71
C GLN A 372 35.54 24.53 3.15
N GLN A 373 34.50 24.57 2.31
CA GLN A 373 33.22 23.93 2.62
C GLN A 373 33.35 22.41 2.76
N GLU A 374 34.10 21.75 1.88
CA GLU A 374 34.38 20.31 1.96
C GLU A 374 35.15 19.96 3.25
N GLN A 375 36.17 20.76 3.61
CA GLN A 375 36.89 20.57 4.87
C GLN A 375 35.99 20.76 6.09
N GLN A 376 35.10 21.76 6.08
CA GLN A 376 34.13 21.96 7.15
C GLN A 376 33.14 20.80 7.25
N GLN A 377 32.65 20.28 6.12
CA GLN A 377 31.78 19.11 6.11
C GLN A 377 32.47 17.87 6.67
N GLU A 378 33.74 17.64 6.32
CA GLU A 378 34.50 16.50 6.82
C GLU A 378 34.79 16.65 8.32
N GLN A 379 35.10 17.85 8.81
CA GLN A 379 35.23 18.12 10.25
C GLN A 379 33.91 17.87 10.99
N ILE A 380 32.78 18.29 10.44
CA ILE A 380 31.45 18.03 11.02
C ILE A 380 31.20 16.52 11.10
N LYS A 381 31.54 15.78 10.04
CA LYS A 381 31.38 14.33 10.00
C LYS A 381 32.26 13.63 11.05
N GLN A 382 33.51 14.05 11.20
CA GLN A 382 34.41 13.53 12.24
C GLN A 382 33.90 13.86 13.66
N LEU A 383 33.40 15.07 13.89
CA LEU A 383 32.77 15.44 15.16
C LEU A 383 31.54 14.57 15.45
N GLN A 384 30.70 14.31 14.46
CA GLN A 384 29.53 13.45 14.61
C GLN A 384 29.92 12.01 14.99
N VAL A 385 30.96 11.46 14.36
CA VAL A 385 31.49 10.12 14.69
C VAL A 385 32.04 10.09 16.12
N GLN A 386 32.84 11.09 16.52
CA GLN A 386 33.35 11.19 17.90
C GLN A 386 32.22 11.34 18.91
N LEU A 387 31.19 12.13 18.61
CA LEU A 387 30.02 12.30 19.46
C LEU A 387 29.26 10.98 19.64
N GLN A 388 29.06 10.22 18.56
CA GLN A 388 28.44 8.91 18.61
C GLN A 388 29.26 7.89 19.42
N GLN A 389 30.59 7.93 19.31
CA GLN A 389 31.48 7.08 20.10
C GLN A 389 31.42 7.45 21.59
N LEU A 390 31.42 8.74 21.93
CA LEU A 390 31.26 9.21 23.31
C LEU A 390 29.88 8.86 23.90
N LEU A 391 28.80 8.97 23.12
CA LEU A 391 27.45 8.57 23.52
C LEU A 391 27.35 7.05 23.78
N LYS A 392 27.97 6.23 22.92
CA LYS A 392 28.05 4.76 23.15
C LYS A 392 28.87 4.42 24.39
N ALA A 393 29.99 5.10 24.62
CA ALA A 393 30.82 4.89 25.81
C ALA A 393 30.08 5.30 27.10
N LYS A 394 29.30 6.39 27.07
CA LYS A 394 28.50 6.87 28.21
C LYS A 394 27.32 5.95 28.54
N ASN A 395 26.73 5.28 27.54
CA ASN A 395 25.64 4.32 27.74
C ASN A 395 26.14 2.89 28.14
N SER A 396 27.46 2.69 28.29
CA SER A 396 28.07 1.41 28.72
C SER A 396 28.61 1.42 30.16
N LYS A 397 28.39 2.51 30.88
CA LYS A 397 28.57 2.63 32.34
C LYS A 397 27.22 2.80 32.99
#